data_AF-K9X3D7-F1
#
_entry.id   AF-K9X3D7-F1
#
_cell.length_a   1.000
_cell.length_b   1.000
_cell.length_c   1.000
_cell.angle_alpha   90.00
_cell.angle_beta   90.00
_cell.angle_gamma   90.00
#
_symmetry.space_group_name_H-M   'P 1'
#
loop_
_entity.id
_entity.type
_entity.pdbx_description
1 polymer ?
#
loop_
_entity_poly.entity_id
_entity_poly.type
_entity_poly.pdbx_seq_one_letter_code
_entity_poly.pdbx_strand_id
1 'polypeptide(L)'
;MEQDPTYIIWHPSLKQKDEFSSIITFNITPIATLDFPTEPKEFYIQLLADIGIDIEPKSWDIVAYRSNYYRDLESQDWQDYWTKVWRVVINLNGHIDKLPKISEEDIETYAYALDSQCNENNNQKEIGCIIIADFQSKTSAEKAKVAVQNSEKIQQLAQDISAPVPELYNLEIGENFYQIQIVLGTFPESFFINGAAYALAIENICNQLGGITSFDERVNEWGEI
;
A
#
# COMPACT_ATOMS: atom_id res chain seq x y z
N MET A 1 12.16 20.54 20.09
CA MET A 1 12.50 19.16 19.71
C MET A 1 11.88 18.98 18.35
N GLU A 2 12.68 18.72 17.34
CA GLU A 2 12.16 18.14 16.10
C GLU A 2 11.51 16.82 16.48
N GLN A 3 10.23 16.65 16.11
CA GLN A 3 9.58 15.35 16.19
C GLN A 3 10.04 14.59 14.97
N ASP A 4 10.45 13.33 15.14
CA ASP A 4 10.76 12.47 13.99
C ASP A 4 9.44 12.05 13.30
N PRO A 5 9.45 11.86 11.97
CA PRO A 5 8.27 11.41 11.24
C PRO A 5 7.85 10.03 11.75
N THR A 6 6.55 9.85 11.92
CA THR A 6 6.00 8.64 12.55
C THR A 6 5.65 7.59 11.50
N TYR A 7 5.23 8.05 10.31
CA TYR A 7 4.84 7.21 9.19
C TYR A 7 5.27 7.84 7.86
N ILE A 8 5.22 7.02 6.81
CA ILE A 8 5.35 7.42 5.41
C ILE A 8 3.99 7.22 4.75
N ILE A 9 3.42 8.26 4.13
CA ILE A 9 2.25 8.17 3.26
C ILE A 9 2.73 7.97 1.83
N TRP A 10 2.12 7.05 1.10
CA TRP A 10 2.53 6.76 -0.26
C TRP A 10 1.34 6.41 -1.14
N HIS A 11 1.48 6.77 -2.42
CA HIS A 11 0.50 6.54 -3.48
C HIS A 11 -0.93 7.04 -3.20
N PRO A 12 -1.11 8.32 -2.80
CA PRO A 12 -2.45 8.88 -2.70
C PRO A 12 -3.14 8.88 -4.06
N SER A 13 -4.40 8.48 -4.02
CA SER A 13 -5.29 8.41 -5.17
C SER A 13 -6.63 9.03 -4.83
N LEU A 14 -7.24 9.66 -5.82
CA LEU A 14 -8.50 10.36 -5.71
C LEU A 14 -9.55 9.67 -6.57
N LYS A 15 -10.69 9.35 -5.96
CA LYS A 15 -11.87 8.86 -6.64
C LYS A 15 -13.04 9.79 -6.35
N GLN A 16 -13.69 10.29 -7.39
CA GLN A 16 -14.96 11.01 -7.25
C GLN A 16 -16.06 10.01 -6.87
N LYS A 17 -16.77 10.28 -5.78
CA LYS A 17 -17.89 9.45 -5.32
C LYS A 17 -19.20 9.93 -5.94
N ASP A 18 -19.40 11.24 -5.94
CA ASP A 18 -20.49 11.96 -6.57
C ASP A 18 -20.05 13.41 -6.83
N GLU A 19 -20.97 14.26 -7.30
CA GLU A 19 -20.70 15.68 -7.59
C GLU A 19 -20.30 16.52 -6.36
N PHE A 20 -20.48 15.99 -5.14
CA PHE A 20 -20.30 16.74 -3.89
C PHE A 20 -19.25 16.12 -2.96
N SER A 21 -18.77 14.92 -3.25
CA SER A 21 -17.88 14.19 -2.36
C SER A 21 -16.83 13.38 -3.09
N SER A 22 -15.65 13.33 -2.47
CA SER A 22 -14.49 12.60 -2.95
C SER A 22 -14.03 11.56 -1.93
N ILE A 23 -13.35 10.53 -2.44
CA ILE A 23 -12.67 9.51 -1.65
C ILE A 23 -11.18 9.62 -1.95
N ILE A 24 -10.38 9.69 -0.89
CA ILE A 24 -8.92 9.62 -0.95
C ILE A 24 -8.50 8.24 -0.44
N THR A 25 -7.63 7.57 -1.20
CA THR A 25 -7.02 6.30 -0.77
C THR A 25 -5.50 6.42 -0.87
N PHE A 26 -4.80 6.05 0.19
CA PHE A 26 -3.33 5.94 0.20
C PHE A 26 -2.90 4.74 1.04
N ASN A 27 -1.63 4.36 0.91
CA ASN A 27 -0.98 3.41 1.80
C ASN A 27 -0.11 4.16 2.81
N ILE A 28 0.13 3.55 3.97
CA ILE A 28 0.95 4.12 5.02
C ILE A 28 1.81 3.04 5.68
N THR A 29 3.12 3.31 5.74
CA THR A 29 4.12 2.42 6.34
C THR A 29 4.67 3.10 7.60
N PRO A 30 4.86 2.38 8.71
CA PRO A 30 5.40 2.98 9.92
C PRO A 30 6.93 3.12 9.85
N ILE A 31 7.47 4.21 10.41
CA ILE A 31 8.92 4.41 10.57
C ILE A 31 9.34 4.08 12.02
N ALA A 32 8.70 4.74 12.99
CA ALA A 32 9.10 4.71 14.39
C ALA A 32 8.08 4.03 15.32
N THR A 33 6.93 3.60 14.78
CA THR A 33 5.84 2.96 15.54
C THR A 33 5.56 1.56 15.00
N LEU A 34 4.88 0.71 15.77
CA LEU A 34 4.50 -0.63 15.31
C LEU A 34 3.02 -0.75 14.92
N ASP A 35 2.20 0.24 15.28
CA ASP A 35 0.76 0.18 15.04
C ASP A 35 0.17 1.51 14.58
N PHE A 36 -1.05 1.43 14.07
CA PHE A 36 -1.73 2.54 13.41
C PHE A 36 -3.00 2.94 14.18
N PRO A 37 -3.19 4.24 14.46
CA PRO A 37 -4.39 4.69 15.15
C PRO A 37 -5.62 4.58 14.27
N THR A 38 -6.75 4.21 14.88
CA THR A 38 -8.01 3.96 14.17
C THR A 38 -9.10 4.99 14.43
N GLU A 39 -8.95 5.81 15.48
CA GLU A 39 -10.06 6.62 16.01
C GLU A 39 -9.88 8.15 16.01
N PRO A 40 -8.71 8.75 16.30
CA PRO A 40 -8.65 10.20 16.46
C PRO A 40 -8.82 10.89 15.10
N LYS A 41 -9.87 11.71 14.95
CA LYS A 41 -10.16 12.46 13.72
C LYS A 41 -9.00 13.37 13.33
N GLU A 42 -8.37 13.97 14.32
CA GLU A 42 -7.25 14.89 14.21
C GLU A 42 -6.06 14.25 13.49
N PHE A 43 -5.85 12.95 13.68
CA PHE A 43 -4.83 12.19 12.98
C PHE A 43 -5.08 12.18 11.46
N TYR A 44 -6.31 11.89 11.02
CA TYR A 44 -6.66 11.91 9.59
C TYR A 44 -6.71 13.31 8.99
N ILE A 45 -7.05 14.32 9.80
CA ILE A 45 -6.94 15.73 9.37
C ILE A 45 -5.47 16.04 9.06
N GLN A 46 -4.54 15.62 9.92
CA GLN A 46 -3.11 15.83 9.68
C GLN A 46 -2.62 15.06 8.44
N LEU A 47 -2.99 13.79 8.28
CA LEU A 47 -2.64 13.01 7.08
C LEU A 47 -3.11 13.68 5.79
N LEU A 48 -4.33 14.22 5.77
CA LEU A 48 -4.85 14.96 4.62
C LEU A 48 -4.09 16.27 4.39
N ALA A 49 -3.79 17.00 5.45
CA ALA A 49 -3.02 18.24 5.36
C ALA A 49 -1.61 18.01 4.80
N ASP A 50 -0.94 16.92 5.20
CA ASP A 50 0.40 16.55 4.74
C ASP A 50 0.44 16.23 3.23
N ILE A 51 -0.66 15.69 2.68
CA ILE A 51 -0.82 15.50 1.23
C ILE A 51 -1.42 16.74 0.52
N GLY A 52 -1.54 17.87 1.21
CA GLY A 52 -2.00 19.16 0.67
C GLY A 52 -3.52 19.30 0.55
N ILE A 53 -4.31 18.49 1.27
CA ILE A 53 -5.76 18.50 1.25
C ILE A 53 -6.30 19.12 2.54
N ASP A 54 -6.89 20.31 2.43
CA ASP A 54 -7.57 21.00 3.53
C ASP A 54 -9.09 20.79 3.45
N ILE A 55 -9.51 19.52 3.51
CA ILE A 55 -10.93 19.13 3.58
C ILE A 55 -11.14 18.20 4.76
N GLU A 56 -12.17 18.48 5.54
CA GLU A 56 -12.48 17.70 6.72
C GLU A 56 -12.88 16.24 6.36
N PRO A 57 -12.29 15.23 7.01
CA PRO A 57 -12.67 13.84 6.82
C PRO A 57 -14.06 13.59 7.43
N LYS A 58 -14.93 12.94 6.66
CA LYS A 58 -16.27 12.52 7.09
C LYS A 58 -16.24 11.17 7.80
N SER A 59 -15.50 10.22 7.22
CA SER A 59 -15.30 8.88 7.75
C SER A 59 -14.07 8.27 7.09
N TRP A 60 -13.44 7.32 7.76
CA TRP A 60 -12.29 6.58 7.23
C TRP A 60 -12.47 5.10 7.47
N ASP A 61 -11.85 4.31 6.62
CA ASP A 61 -11.67 2.87 6.79
C ASP A 61 -10.19 2.55 6.66
N ILE A 62 -9.73 1.58 7.46
CA ILE A 62 -8.33 1.21 7.54
C ILE A 62 -8.23 -0.30 7.48
N VAL A 63 -7.42 -0.78 6.54
CA VAL A 63 -7.16 -2.21 6.39
C VAL A 63 -5.65 -2.45 6.47
N ALA A 64 -5.26 -3.32 7.39
CA ALA A 64 -3.87 -3.74 7.55
C ALA A 64 -3.52 -4.82 6.51
N TYR A 65 -2.34 -4.66 5.91
CA TYR A 65 -1.73 -5.63 5.02
C TYR A 65 -0.28 -5.90 5.41
N ARG A 66 0.24 -6.99 4.88
CA ARG A 66 1.67 -7.29 4.76
C ARG A 66 2.06 -7.08 3.29
N SER A 67 3.13 -6.32 3.07
CA SER A 67 3.60 -5.95 1.74
C SER A 67 5.10 -6.17 1.60
N ASN A 68 5.55 -6.47 0.38
CA ASN A 68 6.96 -6.62 0.02
C ASN A 68 7.63 -5.31 -0.43
N TYR A 69 6.89 -4.19 -0.45
CA TYR A 69 7.36 -2.97 -1.10
C TYR A 69 8.46 -2.24 -0.31
N TYR A 70 8.24 -1.95 0.97
CA TYR A 70 9.25 -1.41 1.90
C TYR A 70 9.92 -2.54 2.70
N ARG A 71 10.45 -3.54 1.99
CA ARG A 71 11.10 -4.71 2.59
C ARG A 71 12.57 -4.46 2.88
N ASP A 72 13.10 -5.08 3.93
CA ASP A 72 14.54 -5.22 4.11
C ASP A 72 15.04 -6.44 3.31
N LEU A 73 15.85 -6.20 2.29
CA LEU A 73 16.43 -7.25 1.43
C LEU A 73 17.54 -8.04 2.12
N GLU A 74 18.15 -7.51 3.17
CA GLU A 74 19.26 -8.15 3.89
C GLU A 74 18.74 -9.01 5.06
N SER A 75 17.54 -8.72 5.56
CA SER A 75 16.96 -9.47 6.67
C SER A 75 16.55 -10.89 6.28
N GLN A 76 16.69 -11.81 7.24
CA GLN A 76 16.16 -13.17 7.16
C GLN A 76 14.84 -13.32 7.93
N ASP A 77 14.39 -12.27 8.62
CA ASP A 77 13.10 -12.27 9.28
C ASP A 77 12.00 -12.07 8.24
N TRP A 78 10.99 -12.94 8.25
CA TRP A 78 9.85 -12.80 7.36
C TRP A 78 9.09 -11.49 7.64
N GLN A 79 9.14 -10.96 8.87
CA GLN A 79 8.47 -9.71 9.24
C GLN A 79 9.08 -8.50 8.54
N ASP A 80 10.39 -8.54 8.30
CA ASP A 80 11.14 -7.49 7.62
C ASP A 80 11.01 -7.60 6.10
N TYR A 81 10.82 -8.82 5.59
CA TYR A 81 10.49 -9.03 4.18
C TYR A 81 9.03 -8.62 3.87
N TRP A 82 8.12 -8.89 4.81
CA TRP A 82 6.70 -8.62 4.70
C TRP A 82 6.31 -7.50 5.67
N THR A 83 6.74 -6.27 5.40
CA THR A 83 6.46 -5.11 6.26
C THR A 83 4.96 -4.87 6.39
N LYS A 84 4.53 -4.49 7.61
CA LYS A 84 3.13 -4.13 7.87
C LYS A 84 2.86 -2.76 7.25
N VAL A 85 1.77 -2.66 6.48
CA VAL A 85 1.29 -1.43 5.85
C VAL A 85 -0.20 -1.31 6.14
N TRP A 86 -0.72 -0.09 6.22
CA TRP A 86 -2.16 0.14 6.22
C TRP A 86 -2.59 0.81 4.93
N ARG A 87 -3.71 0.36 4.37
CA ARG A 87 -4.43 1.12 3.35
C ARG A 87 -5.50 1.93 4.06
N VAL A 88 -5.48 3.24 3.84
CA VAL A 88 -6.43 4.18 4.42
C VAL A 88 -7.36 4.68 3.32
N VAL A 89 -8.66 4.60 3.55
CA VAL A 89 -9.70 5.09 2.65
C VAL A 89 -10.51 6.16 3.38
N ILE A 90 -10.34 7.42 2.99
CA ILE A 90 -11.01 8.57 3.62
C ILE A 90 -12.13 9.08 2.71
N ASN A 91 -13.35 9.09 3.23
CA ASN A 91 -14.46 9.81 2.61
C ASN A 91 -14.42 11.26 3.08
N LEU A 92 -14.37 12.20 2.15
CA LEU A 92 -14.31 13.63 2.44
C LEU A 92 -15.71 14.25 2.57
N ASN A 93 -15.81 15.31 3.36
CA ASN A 93 -17.02 16.14 3.43
C ASN A 93 -17.04 17.25 2.36
N GLY A 94 -16.41 16.99 1.21
CA GLY A 94 -16.27 17.93 0.12
C GLY A 94 -15.72 17.28 -1.14
N HIS A 95 -15.75 18.05 -2.22
CA HIS A 95 -15.29 17.66 -3.54
C HIS A 95 -13.89 18.18 -3.84
N ILE A 96 -13.08 17.34 -4.47
CA ILE A 96 -11.75 17.67 -4.99
C ILE A 96 -11.72 17.28 -6.47
N ASP A 97 -11.34 18.22 -7.34
CA ASP A 97 -11.22 17.94 -8.77
C ASP A 97 -9.97 17.12 -9.11
N LYS A 98 -8.86 17.40 -8.43
CA LYS A 98 -7.56 16.77 -8.64
C LYS A 98 -6.74 16.79 -7.36
N LEU A 99 -5.90 15.78 -7.17
CA LEU A 99 -4.89 15.82 -6.11
C LEU A 99 -3.94 17.02 -6.31
N PRO A 100 -3.40 17.58 -5.22
CA PRO A 100 -2.26 18.48 -5.30
C PRO A 100 -1.11 17.84 -6.08
N LYS A 101 -0.26 18.66 -6.70
CA LYS A 101 0.96 18.12 -7.32
C LYS A 101 1.89 17.69 -6.20
N ILE A 102 1.98 16.39 -6.00
CA ILE A 102 2.89 15.78 -5.05
C ILE A 102 4.26 15.67 -5.70
N SER A 103 5.29 16.21 -5.05
CA SER A 103 6.66 16.19 -5.52
C SER A 103 7.42 14.94 -5.12
N GLU A 104 6.98 14.24 -4.07
CA GLU A 104 7.69 13.12 -3.45
C GLU A 104 6.77 11.88 -3.43
N GLU A 105 7.32 10.71 -3.73
CA GLU A 105 6.54 9.46 -3.78
C GLU A 105 6.09 8.99 -2.39
N ASP A 106 6.90 9.33 -1.40
CA ASP A 106 6.78 9.07 0.02
C ASP A 106 6.72 10.40 0.78
N ILE A 107 5.57 10.67 1.38
CA ILE A 107 5.31 11.89 2.14
C ILE A 107 5.47 11.53 3.61
N GLU A 108 6.53 12.05 4.23
CA GLU A 108 6.71 11.95 5.67
C GLU A 108 5.57 12.65 6.41
N THR A 109 5.01 11.99 7.41
CA THR A 109 3.96 12.56 8.24
C THR A 109 4.33 12.55 9.73
N TYR A 110 3.98 13.67 10.37
CA TYR A 110 4.08 13.88 11.81
C TYR A 110 2.73 13.69 12.49
N ALA A 111 1.75 13.10 11.79
CA ALA A 111 0.48 12.72 12.36
C ALA A 111 0.74 11.81 13.57
N TYR A 112 0.26 12.27 14.73
CA TYR A 112 0.49 11.61 16.00
C TYR A 112 -0.83 11.16 16.60
N ALA A 113 -0.82 9.96 17.20
CA ALA A 113 -1.86 9.49 18.09
C ALA A 113 -1.21 8.95 19.36
N LEU A 114 -1.94 9.04 20.47
CA LEU A 114 -1.49 8.45 21.73
C LEU A 114 -1.50 6.92 21.61
N ASP A 115 -0.56 6.22 22.24
CA ASP A 115 -0.50 4.75 22.22
C ASP A 115 -1.83 4.10 22.65
N SER A 116 -2.56 4.73 23.59
CA SER A 116 -3.90 4.30 24.02
C SER A 116 -4.99 4.33 22.93
N GLN A 117 -4.71 4.98 21.80
CA GLN A 117 -5.59 5.13 20.63
C GLN A 117 -5.14 4.27 19.45
N CYS A 118 -3.96 3.66 19.58
CA CYS A 118 -3.48 2.61 18.68
C CYS A 118 -4.17 1.32 19.12
N ASN A 119 -4.99 0.75 18.23
CA ASN A 119 -5.52 -0.59 18.49
C ASN A 119 -4.35 -1.54 18.38
N GLU A 120 -3.89 -2.09 19.51
CA GLU A 120 -3.00 -3.26 19.50
C GLU A 120 -3.76 -4.40 18.81
N ASN A 121 -3.68 -4.47 17.49
CA ASN A 121 -4.26 -5.53 16.68
C ASN A 121 -3.44 -6.83 16.81
N ASN A 122 -2.84 -7.06 17.99
CA ASN A 122 -2.10 -8.24 18.40
C ASN A 122 -2.94 -9.54 18.33
N ASN A 123 -4.25 -9.44 18.04
CA ASN A 123 -5.18 -10.56 17.93
C ASN A 123 -5.74 -10.79 16.51
N GLN A 124 -5.29 -10.08 15.48
CA GLN A 124 -5.68 -10.42 14.10
C GLN A 124 -5.03 -11.75 13.71
N LYS A 125 -5.83 -12.83 13.75
CA LYS A 125 -5.40 -14.17 13.32
C LYS A 125 -4.95 -14.21 11.86
N GLU A 126 -5.47 -13.29 11.06
CA GLU A 126 -5.19 -13.15 9.63
C GLU A 126 -5.01 -11.67 9.30
N ILE A 127 -4.12 -11.40 8.35
CA ILE A 127 -3.82 -10.07 7.84
C ILE A 127 -3.85 -10.09 6.31
N GLY A 128 -4.21 -8.97 5.68
CA GLY A 128 -4.18 -8.86 4.22
C GLY A 128 -2.78 -9.08 3.65
N CYS A 129 -2.67 -9.58 2.43
CA CYS A 129 -1.42 -9.56 1.67
C CYS A 129 -1.59 -8.71 0.41
N ILE A 130 -0.65 -7.80 0.18
CA ILE A 130 -0.63 -6.90 -0.97
C ILE A 130 0.75 -6.89 -1.62
N ILE A 131 0.78 -7.09 -2.94
CA ILE A 131 1.98 -6.96 -3.77
C ILE A 131 1.90 -5.66 -4.54
N ILE A 132 3.00 -4.93 -4.59
CA ILE A 132 3.09 -3.67 -5.29
C ILE A 132 4.23 -3.76 -6.28
N ALA A 133 3.97 -3.34 -7.51
CA ALA A 133 4.91 -3.41 -8.60
C ALA A 133 4.87 -2.11 -9.41
N ASP A 134 6.01 -1.47 -9.56
CA ASP A 134 6.20 -0.27 -10.38
C ASP A 134 6.73 -0.64 -11.75
N PHE A 135 6.36 0.15 -12.76
CA PHE A 135 6.69 -0.06 -14.17
C PHE A 135 6.95 1.29 -14.84
N GLN A 136 8.06 1.41 -15.58
CA GLN A 136 8.32 2.60 -16.41
C GLN A 136 7.33 2.77 -17.58
N SER A 137 6.51 1.77 -17.88
CA SER A 137 5.54 1.87 -18.98
C SER A 137 4.18 1.24 -18.64
N LYS A 138 3.12 1.94 -19.06
CA LYS A 138 1.73 1.46 -19.01
C LYS A 138 1.57 0.11 -19.68
N THR A 139 2.26 -0.08 -20.81
CA THR A 139 2.20 -1.32 -21.59
C THR A 139 2.75 -2.51 -20.80
N SER A 140 3.87 -2.34 -20.09
CA SER A 140 4.42 -3.39 -19.23
C SER A 140 3.51 -3.70 -18.05
N ALA A 141 2.97 -2.67 -17.39
CA ALA A 141 2.02 -2.84 -16.30
C ALA A 141 0.78 -3.63 -16.75
N GLU A 142 0.16 -3.25 -17.88
CA GLU A 142 -1.01 -3.95 -18.41
C GLU A 142 -0.69 -5.41 -18.80
N LYS A 143 0.49 -5.68 -19.38
CA LYS A 143 0.94 -7.05 -19.64
C LYS A 143 1.08 -7.86 -18.35
N ALA A 144 1.66 -7.28 -17.30
CA ALA A 144 1.80 -7.93 -16.00
C ALA A 144 0.44 -8.27 -15.39
N LYS A 145 -0.52 -7.34 -15.45
CA LYS A 145 -1.89 -7.57 -14.98
C LYS A 145 -2.53 -8.78 -15.67
N VAL A 146 -2.45 -8.81 -17.00
CA VAL A 146 -3.00 -9.91 -17.81
C VAL A 146 -2.29 -11.23 -17.50
N ALA A 147 -0.97 -11.21 -17.33
CA ALA A 147 -0.20 -12.39 -17.00
C ALA A 147 -0.55 -12.95 -15.61
N VAL A 148 -0.72 -12.09 -14.59
CA VAL A 148 -1.14 -12.51 -13.24
C VAL A 148 -2.53 -13.15 -13.29
N GLN A 149 -3.49 -12.52 -13.98
CA GLN A 149 -4.86 -13.01 -14.07
C GLN A 149 -4.98 -14.37 -14.80
N ASN A 150 -4.18 -14.56 -15.85
CA ASN A 150 -4.26 -15.75 -16.71
C ASN A 150 -3.25 -16.85 -16.37
N SER A 151 -2.42 -16.67 -15.34
CA SER A 151 -1.40 -17.67 -14.99
C SER A 151 -2.01 -18.89 -14.33
N GLU A 152 -1.93 -20.05 -15.00
CA GLU A 152 -2.34 -21.35 -14.46
C GLU A 152 -1.63 -21.66 -13.14
N LYS A 153 -0.34 -21.30 -13.02
CA LYS A 153 0.43 -21.47 -11.79
C LYS A 153 -0.17 -20.66 -10.63
N ILE A 154 -0.57 -19.41 -10.88
CA ILE A 154 -1.20 -18.56 -9.85
C ILE A 154 -2.56 -19.14 -9.46
N GLN A 155 -3.35 -19.60 -10.43
CA GLN A 155 -4.65 -20.21 -10.17
C GLN A 155 -4.51 -21.50 -9.33
N GLN A 156 -3.52 -22.34 -9.64
CA GLN A 156 -3.23 -23.56 -8.86
C GLN A 156 -2.81 -23.22 -7.43
N LEU A 157 -1.85 -22.31 -7.26
CA LEU A 157 -1.38 -21.90 -5.93
C LEU A 157 -2.51 -21.29 -5.09
N ALA A 158 -3.38 -20.49 -5.71
CA ALA A 158 -4.54 -19.92 -5.04
C ALA A 158 -5.52 -21.02 -4.58
N GLN A 159 -5.77 -22.03 -5.41
CA GLN A 159 -6.62 -23.17 -5.05
C GLN A 159 -6.03 -23.99 -3.89
N ASP A 160 -4.72 -24.27 -3.92
CA ASP A 160 -4.03 -25.07 -2.90
C ASP A 160 -4.15 -24.46 -1.49
N ILE A 161 -4.24 -23.13 -1.40
CA ILE A 161 -4.39 -22.40 -0.13
C ILE A 161 -5.77 -21.79 0.06
N SER A 162 -6.74 -22.08 -0.83
CA SER A 162 -8.08 -21.49 -0.83
C SER A 162 -8.10 -19.95 -0.82
N ALA A 163 -7.14 -19.31 -1.49
CA ALA A 163 -7.09 -17.87 -1.68
C ALA A 163 -8.16 -17.38 -2.68
N PRO A 164 -8.68 -16.15 -2.51
CA PRO A 164 -9.51 -15.53 -3.52
C PRO A 164 -8.71 -15.22 -4.79
N VAL A 165 -9.42 -14.87 -5.87
CA VAL A 165 -8.78 -14.30 -7.07
C VAL A 165 -8.18 -12.94 -6.69
N PRO A 166 -6.94 -12.62 -7.11
CA PRO A 166 -6.33 -11.33 -6.81
C PRO A 166 -7.14 -10.16 -7.37
N GLU A 167 -7.28 -9.12 -6.56
CA GLU A 167 -7.82 -7.84 -7.01
C GLU A 167 -6.67 -6.94 -7.46
N LEU A 168 -6.75 -6.38 -8.67
CA LEU A 168 -5.69 -5.57 -9.26
C LEU A 168 -6.16 -4.13 -9.45
N TYR A 169 -5.39 -3.20 -8.89
CA TYR A 169 -5.63 -1.76 -8.96
C TYR A 169 -4.46 -1.10 -9.70
N ASN A 170 -4.78 -0.29 -10.70
CA ASN A 170 -3.78 0.52 -11.39
C ASN A 170 -3.73 1.91 -10.74
N LEU A 171 -2.52 2.40 -10.49
CA LEU A 171 -2.29 3.78 -10.12
C LEU A 171 -1.25 4.39 -11.06
N GLU A 172 -1.53 5.59 -11.55
CA GLU A 172 -0.54 6.43 -12.21
C GLU A 172 0.12 7.26 -11.11
N ILE A 173 1.43 7.07 -10.89
CA ILE A 173 2.18 7.76 -9.85
C ILE A 173 3.03 8.84 -10.51
N GLY A 174 2.60 10.09 -10.37
CA GLY A 174 3.23 11.23 -11.05
C GLY A 174 3.21 11.09 -12.58
N GLU A 175 4.26 11.58 -13.24
CA GLU A 175 4.43 11.50 -14.70
C GLU A 175 5.41 10.38 -15.12
N ASN A 176 6.05 9.70 -14.16
CA ASN A 176 7.28 8.95 -14.40
C ASN A 176 7.10 7.42 -14.41
N PHE A 177 6.16 6.86 -13.64
CA PHE A 177 5.90 5.42 -13.66
C PHE A 177 4.44 5.04 -13.37
N TYR A 178 4.14 3.77 -13.65
CA TYR A 178 2.85 3.13 -13.47
C TYR A 178 2.98 2.08 -12.40
N GLN A 179 1.99 2.00 -11.53
CA GLN A 179 1.97 1.03 -10.45
C GLN A 179 0.77 0.10 -10.55
N ILE A 180 1.00 -1.16 -10.18
CA ILE A 180 -0.06 -2.12 -9.92
C ILE A 180 -0.02 -2.48 -8.44
N GLN A 181 -1.16 -2.34 -7.76
CA GLN A 181 -1.37 -2.86 -6.42
C GLN A 181 -2.27 -4.10 -6.50
N ILE A 182 -1.77 -5.23 -6.03
CA ILE A 182 -2.36 -6.56 -6.20
C ILE A 182 -2.72 -7.12 -4.82
N VAL A 183 -4.01 -7.11 -4.48
CA VAL A 183 -4.52 -7.63 -3.19
C VAL A 183 -4.82 -9.12 -3.33
N LEU A 184 -4.21 -9.94 -2.49
CA LEU A 184 -4.22 -11.40 -2.60
C LEU A 184 -5.28 -12.08 -1.70
N GLY A 185 -5.87 -11.33 -0.78
CA GLY A 185 -6.73 -11.86 0.28
C GLY A 185 -6.12 -11.67 1.66
N THR A 186 -6.67 -12.40 2.63
CA THR A 186 -6.21 -12.40 4.03
C THR A 186 -5.63 -13.76 4.38
N PHE A 187 -4.55 -13.77 5.14
CA PHE A 187 -3.78 -14.99 5.42
C PHE A 187 -3.30 -15.03 6.87
N PRO A 188 -3.19 -16.23 7.47
CA PRO A 188 -2.58 -16.39 8.78
C PRO A 188 -1.07 -16.16 8.71
N GLU A 189 -0.44 -15.90 9.85
CA GLU A 189 1.01 -15.69 9.98
C GLU A 189 1.84 -16.81 9.33
N SER A 190 1.38 -18.06 9.43
CA SER A 190 2.04 -19.22 8.83
C SER A 190 2.19 -19.12 7.31
N PHE A 191 1.33 -18.37 6.61
CA PHE A 191 1.51 -18.12 5.18
C PHE A 191 2.82 -17.38 4.90
N PHE A 192 3.13 -16.36 5.69
CA PHE A 192 4.34 -15.53 5.54
C PHE A 192 5.58 -16.26 6.05
N ILE A 193 5.49 -16.92 7.21
CA ILE A 193 6.59 -17.74 7.77
C ILE A 193 7.03 -18.82 6.78
N ASN A 194 6.09 -19.44 6.06
CA ASN A 194 6.38 -20.46 5.06
C ASN A 194 6.76 -19.89 3.68
N GLY A 195 7.16 -18.61 3.64
CA GLY A 195 7.72 -17.96 2.45
C GLY A 195 6.70 -17.45 1.45
N ALA A 196 5.40 -17.46 1.76
CA ALA A 196 4.35 -16.83 0.95
C ALA A 196 4.44 -17.16 -0.57
N ALA A 197 4.59 -18.44 -0.91
CA ALA A 197 4.87 -18.90 -2.29
C ALA A 197 3.88 -18.36 -3.35
N TYR A 198 2.62 -18.16 -2.97
CA TYR A 198 1.61 -17.54 -3.81
C TYR A 198 1.95 -16.08 -4.17
N ALA A 199 2.33 -15.29 -3.17
CA ALA A 199 2.73 -13.90 -3.33
C ALA A 199 4.02 -13.77 -4.14
N LEU A 200 5.03 -14.60 -3.82
CA LEU A 200 6.29 -14.64 -4.57
C LEU A 200 6.10 -15.04 -6.04
N ALA A 201 5.15 -15.92 -6.34
CA ALA A 201 4.86 -16.27 -7.73
C ALA A 201 4.31 -15.07 -8.53
N ILE A 202 3.54 -14.19 -7.89
CA ILE A 202 3.03 -12.96 -8.49
C ILE A 202 4.15 -11.94 -8.66
N GLU A 203 4.98 -11.75 -7.63
CA GLU A 203 6.18 -10.91 -7.71
C GLU A 203 7.07 -11.30 -8.90
N ASN A 204 7.33 -12.59 -9.06
CA ASN A 204 8.13 -13.10 -10.17
C ASN A 204 7.53 -12.76 -11.55
N ILE A 205 6.21 -12.81 -11.70
CA ILE A 205 5.55 -12.42 -12.96
C ILE A 205 5.73 -10.93 -13.22
N CYS A 206 5.57 -10.08 -12.20
CA CYS A 206 5.79 -8.64 -12.30
C CYS A 206 7.24 -8.34 -12.72
N ASN A 207 8.23 -8.93 -12.04
CA ASN A 207 9.65 -8.72 -12.33
C ASN A 207 10.02 -9.20 -13.74
N GLN A 208 9.54 -10.37 -14.18
CA GLN A 208 9.77 -10.88 -15.54
C GLN A 208 9.22 -9.96 -16.65
N LEU A 209 8.25 -9.12 -16.33
CA LEU A 209 7.63 -8.19 -17.26
C LEU A 209 8.15 -6.75 -17.09
N GLY A 210 9.29 -6.60 -16.41
CA GLY A 210 10.00 -5.34 -16.22
C GLY A 210 9.40 -4.47 -15.11
N GLY A 211 8.68 -5.08 -14.17
CA GLY A 211 8.26 -4.42 -12.94
C GLY A 211 9.35 -4.49 -11.87
N ILE A 212 9.35 -3.53 -10.96
CA ILE A 212 10.14 -3.57 -9.72
C ILE A 212 9.18 -3.64 -8.54
N THR A 213 9.44 -4.53 -7.59
CA THR A 213 8.51 -4.85 -6.49
C THR A 213 8.99 -4.42 -5.11
N SER A 214 10.12 -3.70 -5.04
CA SER A 214 10.59 -3.06 -3.83
C SER A 214 11.00 -1.62 -4.07
N PHE A 215 10.74 -0.76 -3.09
CA PHE A 215 11.03 0.67 -3.16
C PHE A 215 12.53 0.91 -3.37
N ASP A 216 13.38 0.26 -2.58
CA ASP A 216 14.85 0.42 -2.66
C ASP A 216 15.41 0.02 -4.03
N GLU A 217 14.94 -1.09 -4.60
CA GLU A 217 15.34 -1.50 -5.95
C GLU A 217 14.91 -0.45 -6.99
N ARG A 218 13.71 0.12 -6.84
CA ARG A 218 13.21 1.14 -7.75
C ARG A 218 14.00 2.45 -7.61
N VAL A 219 14.33 2.90 -6.40
CA VAL A 219 15.22 4.06 -6.19
C VAL A 219 16.58 3.79 -6.83
N ASN A 220 17.16 2.61 -6.60
CA ASN A 220 18.49 2.27 -7.09
C ASN A 220 18.55 2.20 -8.63
N GLU A 221 17.50 1.70 -9.27
CA GLU A 221 17.48 1.55 -10.73
C GLU A 221 17.02 2.83 -11.46
N TRP A 222 15.99 3.51 -10.94
CA TRP A 222 15.28 4.59 -11.64
C TRP A 222 15.45 5.97 -11.00
N GLY A 223 16.00 6.04 -9.79
CA GLY A 223 16.08 7.26 -8.98
C GLY A 223 14.78 7.60 -8.27
N GLU A 224 14.84 8.60 -7.40
CA GLU A 224 13.67 9.27 -6.82
C GLU A 224 12.99 10.17 -7.88
N ILE A 225 11.67 10.33 -7.80
CA ILE A 225 10.89 11.27 -8.62
C ILE A 225 11.16 12.74 -8.26
#